data_AF-A0A838IUK7-F1
#
_entry.id   AF-A0A838IUK7-F1
#
_cell.length_a   1.000
_cell.length_b   1.000
_cell.length_c   1.000
_cell.angle_alpha   90.00
_cell.angle_beta   90.00
_cell.angle_gamma   90.00
#
_symmetry.space_group_name_H-M   'P 1'
#
loop_
_entity.id
_entity.type
_entity.pdbx_description
1 polymer ?
#
loop_
_entity_poly.entity_id
_entity_poly.type
_entity_poly.pdbx_seq_one_letter_code
_entity_poly.pdbx_strand_id
1 'polypeptide(L)'
;MRNERRPAWLVDLKWMSALVLVACAAVATLAAGAARVTQPASGEPLARQVLMLVLGPSGDDVEVTVGARGYQAGRPLAILPGVDAFVDPSELDAFAVDEAVSRVAGVLTERVLVDGTLATWALVEDDALRGQLEALDTTTLRPLANAALQRALLGVGLDNGTRAANWPAQAAQNPGQDVQPLVGIVVLVPPSEITGRTHRQVGERVIDGLATVLMDEGAARAQAVVTNSDVAEAFEAAIDGSVRGALHAAFETSIATRRGEITLRLAEARAVASGARRSDDPWAGVLDEAEALGLSGEERRDRVQIVLARRALSSGSAGVLELVQDAAVAQRVSAAAAVVDGIGRSAHGRYLAWAWAGGLAALVFIAVLVLVTQGPGRALWPGVCLLAAAGPGLVLALVWRDGMGGGAWPAGNVAEGAIASLWGTLRLLSGSLAPVAAERIYWVYLLVAGTGAALVLVGVAAWIGSYLRPRRRTLI
;
A
#
# COMPACT_ATOMS: atom_id res chain seq x y z
N MET A 1 -15.74 -20.01 -77.31
CA MET A 1 -15.36 -19.44 -76.00
C MET A 1 -16.39 -18.36 -75.64
N ARG A 2 -17.48 -18.75 -74.95
CA ARG A 2 -18.51 -17.79 -74.49
C ARG A 2 -17.97 -17.13 -73.21
N ASN A 3 -17.52 -15.89 -73.31
CA ASN A 3 -17.44 -14.99 -72.16
C ASN A 3 -18.89 -14.68 -71.76
N GLU A 4 -19.51 -15.55 -70.95
CA GLU A 4 -20.66 -15.14 -70.15
C GLU A 4 -20.18 -14.00 -69.26
N ARG A 5 -20.48 -12.76 -69.66
CA ARG A 5 -20.25 -11.57 -68.86
C ARG A 5 -20.90 -11.83 -67.51
N ARG A 6 -20.09 -11.97 -66.46
CA ARG A 6 -20.61 -12.08 -65.10
C ARG A 6 -21.55 -10.90 -64.88
N PRO A 7 -22.79 -11.15 -64.43
CA PRO A 7 -23.70 -10.04 -64.18
C PRO A 7 -23.11 -9.16 -63.07
N ALA A 8 -23.14 -7.84 -63.28
CA ALA A 8 -22.48 -6.86 -62.40
C ALA A 8 -22.90 -7.01 -60.93
N TRP A 9 -24.17 -7.38 -60.69
CA TRP A 9 -24.70 -7.60 -59.35
C TRP A 9 -23.97 -8.70 -58.54
N LEU A 10 -23.37 -9.71 -59.18
CA LEU A 10 -22.59 -10.73 -58.46
C LEU A 10 -21.25 -10.18 -57.96
N VAL A 11 -20.66 -9.24 -58.70
CA VAL A 11 -19.42 -8.57 -58.29
C VAL A 11 -19.72 -7.61 -57.13
N ASP A 12 -20.81 -6.86 -57.22
CA ASP A 12 -21.25 -5.94 -56.16
C ASP A 12 -21.61 -6.70 -54.88
N LEU A 13 -22.37 -7.80 -55.00
CA LEU A 13 -22.73 -8.66 -53.87
C LEU A 13 -21.49 -9.22 -53.16
N LYS A 14 -20.46 -9.59 -53.92
CA LYS A 14 -19.19 -10.08 -53.36
C LYS A 14 -18.46 -8.99 -52.58
N TRP A 15 -18.33 -7.79 -53.13
CA TRP A 15 -17.66 -6.67 -52.44
C TRP A 15 -18.43 -6.22 -51.20
N MET A 16 -19.74 -6.10 -51.29
CA MET A 16 -20.60 -5.78 -50.15
C MET A 16 -20.50 -6.84 -49.06
N SER A 17 -20.55 -8.12 -49.41
CA SER A 17 -20.39 -9.22 -48.44
C SER A 17 -19.01 -9.23 -47.79
N ALA A 18 -17.95 -8.86 -48.53
CA ALA A 18 -16.60 -8.74 -47.99
C ALA A 18 -16.48 -7.58 -47.00
N LEU A 19 -17.01 -6.40 -47.32
CA LEU A 19 -16.99 -5.25 -46.42
C LEU A 19 -17.78 -5.51 -45.13
N VAL A 20 -18.98 -6.09 -45.26
CA VAL A 20 -19.80 -6.45 -44.11
C VAL A 20 -19.13 -7.55 -43.27
N LEU A 21 -18.49 -8.54 -43.91
CA LEU A 21 -17.71 -9.55 -43.18
C LEU A 21 -16.58 -8.91 -42.36
N VAL A 22 -15.82 -7.98 -42.94
CA VAL A 22 -14.74 -7.28 -42.23
C VAL A 22 -15.30 -6.56 -41.00
N ALA A 23 -16.40 -5.82 -41.16
CA ALA A 23 -17.03 -5.11 -40.05
C ALA A 23 -17.56 -6.05 -38.97
N CYS A 24 -18.29 -7.11 -39.33
CA CYS A 24 -18.82 -8.10 -38.39
C CYS A 24 -17.70 -8.84 -37.65
N ALA A 25 -16.65 -9.25 -38.35
CA ALA A 25 -15.50 -9.93 -37.76
C ALA A 25 -14.73 -8.98 -36.82
N ALA A 26 -14.55 -7.71 -37.18
CA ALA A 26 -13.90 -6.72 -36.32
C ALA A 26 -14.69 -6.49 -35.04
N VAL A 27 -16.01 -6.27 -35.14
CA VAL A 27 -16.89 -6.10 -33.97
C VAL A 27 -16.90 -7.36 -33.11
N ALA A 28 -16.97 -8.55 -33.70
CA ALA A 28 -16.95 -9.81 -32.96
C ALA A 28 -15.62 -10.01 -32.21
N THR A 29 -14.51 -9.69 -32.86
CA THR A 29 -13.16 -9.83 -32.28
C THR A 29 -12.94 -8.83 -31.14
N LEU A 30 -13.36 -7.57 -31.32
CA LEU A 30 -13.35 -6.54 -30.28
C LEU A 30 -14.22 -6.94 -29.08
N ALA A 31 -15.46 -7.36 -29.33
CA ALA A 31 -16.39 -7.77 -28.29
C ALA A 31 -15.92 -9.04 -27.56
N ALA A 32 -15.32 -9.99 -28.27
CA ALA A 32 -14.72 -11.19 -27.65
C ALA A 32 -13.50 -10.83 -26.78
N GLY A 33 -12.66 -9.88 -27.24
CA GLY A 33 -11.56 -9.34 -26.45
C GLY A 33 -12.06 -8.65 -25.17
N ALA A 34 -13.05 -7.77 -25.29
CA ALA A 34 -13.67 -7.09 -24.14
C ALA A 34 -14.33 -8.08 -23.16
N ALA A 35 -15.00 -9.12 -23.68
CA ALA A 35 -15.59 -10.19 -22.86
C ALA A 35 -14.51 -10.97 -22.09
N ARG A 36 -13.36 -11.26 -22.71
CA ARG A 36 -12.25 -12.00 -22.06
C ARG A 36 -11.60 -11.21 -20.92
N VAL A 37 -11.53 -9.90 -21.07
CA VAL A 37 -10.95 -8.98 -20.07
C VAL A 37 -11.90 -8.74 -18.89
N THR A 38 -13.21 -8.75 -19.14
CA THR A 38 -14.25 -8.57 -18.11
C THR A 38 -14.69 -9.86 -17.40
N GLN A 39 -14.00 -10.98 -17.61
CA GLN A 39 -14.30 -12.24 -16.92
C GLN A 39 -14.04 -12.13 -15.41
N PRO A 40 -14.77 -12.84 -14.53
CA PRO A 40 -14.62 -12.72 -13.07
C PRO A 40 -13.18 -12.87 -12.56
N ALA A 41 -12.43 -13.83 -13.11
CA ALA A 41 -11.04 -14.10 -12.73
C ALA A 41 -10.03 -13.02 -13.15
N SER A 42 -10.42 -12.08 -14.03
CA SER A 42 -9.54 -11.02 -14.56
C SER A 42 -10.11 -9.62 -14.38
N GLY A 43 -11.40 -9.52 -14.08
CA GLY A 43 -12.09 -8.26 -13.89
C GLY A 43 -11.77 -7.60 -12.55
N GLU A 44 -11.45 -8.36 -11.49
CA GLU A 44 -11.15 -7.79 -10.16
C GLU A 44 -9.88 -6.94 -10.15
N PRO A 45 -8.72 -7.41 -10.64
CA PRO A 45 -7.53 -6.56 -10.72
C PRO A 45 -7.72 -5.37 -11.66
N LEU A 46 -8.49 -5.54 -12.75
CA LEU A 46 -8.83 -4.46 -13.68
C LEU A 46 -9.70 -3.38 -13.03
N ALA A 47 -10.78 -3.77 -12.36
CA ALA A 47 -11.70 -2.87 -11.67
C ALA A 47 -10.97 -2.14 -10.53
N ARG A 48 -10.07 -2.82 -9.82
CA ARG A 48 -9.22 -2.23 -8.79
C ARG A 48 -8.33 -1.12 -9.35
N GLN A 49 -7.63 -1.37 -10.46
CA GLN A 49 -6.76 -0.37 -11.09
C GLN A 49 -7.54 0.82 -11.66
N VAL A 50 -8.71 0.57 -12.28
CA VAL A 50 -9.58 1.65 -12.76
C VAL A 50 -10.09 2.50 -11.60
N LEU A 51 -10.48 1.87 -10.49
CA LEU A 51 -10.87 2.61 -9.29
C LEU A 51 -9.71 3.39 -8.68
N MET A 52 -8.49 2.84 -8.62
CA MET A 52 -7.30 3.59 -8.20
C MET A 52 -7.07 4.84 -9.07
N LEU A 53 -7.32 4.73 -10.38
CA LEU A 53 -7.16 5.87 -11.30
C LEU A 53 -8.22 6.95 -11.08
N VAL A 54 -9.47 6.54 -10.84
CA VAL A 54 -10.62 7.43 -10.64
C VAL A 54 -10.57 8.12 -9.27
N LEU A 55 -10.12 7.38 -8.26
CA LEU A 55 -10.02 7.85 -6.88
C LEU A 55 -8.69 8.59 -6.63
N GLY A 56 -7.72 8.49 -7.54
CA GLY A 56 -6.40 9.13 -7.48
C GLY A 56 -5.33 8.24 -6.82
N PRO A 57 -4.04 8.58 -6.97
CA PRO A 57 -3.00 7.92 -6.19
C PRO A 57 -3.36 8.05 -4.71
N SER A 58 -3.17 6.96 -3.98
CA SER A 58 -3.37 6.81 -2.53
C SER A 58 -2.45 7.69 -1.67
N GLY A 59 -2.11 8.90 -2.15
CA GLY A 59 -1.09 9.79 -1.63
C GLY A 59 -1.62 10.90 -0.72
N ASP A 60 -2.78 11.51 -1.01
CA ASP A 60 -3.18 12.72 -0.26
C ASP A 60 -4.62 12.73 0.32
N ASP A 61 -5.52 11.83 -0.11
CA ASP A 61 -6.93 11.83 0.37
C ASP A 61 -7.35 10.55 1.14
N VAL A 62 -6.39 9.64 1.42
CA VAL A 62 -6.64 8.45 2.26
C VAL A 62 -5.50 8.30 3.27
N GLU A 63 -5.22 9.38 3.99
CA GLU A 63 -4.76 9.24 5.37
C GLU A 63 -5.93 8.68 6.17
N VAL A 64 -6.03 7.35 6.24
CA VAL A 64 -6.74 6.70 7.34
C VAL A 64 -5.80 6.75 8.52
N THR A 65 -5.77 7.92 9.10
CA THR A 65 -5.05 8.27 10.31
C THR A 65 -5.85 7.82 11.51
N VAL A 66 -5.13 7.52 12.58
CA VAL A 66 -5.73 7.37 13.91
C VAL A 66 -6.08 8.78 14.38
N GLY A 67 -7.11 9.35 13.76
CA GLY A 67 -7.74 10.57 14.19
C GLY A 67 -8.16 10.49 15.66
N ALA A 68 -8.67 11.58 16.21
CA ALA A 68 -9.28 11.65 17.53
C ALA A 68 -10.61 10.85 17.59
N ARG A 69 -10.66 9.65 16.98
CA ARG A 69 -11.76 8.69 17.01
C ARG A 69 -12.12 8.43 18.47
N GLY A 70 -13.39 8.71 18.80
CA GLY A 70 -13.92 8.57 20.15
C GLY A 70 -13.84 9.83 21.01
N TYR A 71 -13.18 10.90 20.56
CA TYR A 71 -13.20 12.19 21.24
C TYR A 71 -14.63 12.75 21.31
N GLN A 72 -15.02 13.19 22.49
CA GLN A 72 -16.28 13.88 22.74
C GLN A 72 -15.94 15.30 23.19
N ALA A 73 -16.62 16.30 22.62
CA ALA A 73 -16.45 17.69 23.02
C ALA A 73 -16.60 17.83 24.54
N GLY A 74 -15.65 18.52 25.18
CA GLY A 74 -15.61 18.70 26.63
C GLY A 74 -14.95 17.57 27.43
N ARG A 75 -14.41 16.53 26.78
CA ARG A 75 -13.52 15.54 27.44
C ARG A 75 -12.04 15.81 27.14
N PRO A 76 -11.12 15.40 28.01
CA PRO A 76 -9.68 15.45 27.70
C PRO A 76 -9.35 14.59 26.47
N LEU A 77 -8.50 15.11 25.59
CA LEU A 77 -8.00 14.40 24.41
C LEU A 77 -6.69 13.68 24.76
N ALA A 78 -6.62 12.36 24.57
CA ALA A 78 -5.33 11.67 24.60
C ALA A 78 -4.49 12.07 23.36
N ILE A 79 -3.31 12.64 23.59
CA ILE A 79 -2.40 13.16 22.55
C ILE A 79 -1.99 12.03 21.61
N LEU A 80 -1.55 10.91 22.19
CA LEU A 80 -1.29 9.66 21.49
C LEU A 80 -2.10 8.53 22.16
N PRO A 81 -2.59 7.55 21.38
CA PRO A 81 -3.28 6.39 21.93
C PRO A 81 -2.35 5.59 22.86
N GLY A 82 -2.89 5.15 24.00
CA GLY A 82 -2.14 4.33 24.96
C GLY A 82 -1.08 5.09 25.78
N VAL A 83 -0.94 6.40 25.64
CA VAL A 83 -0.11 7.22 26.54
C VAL A 83 -1.03 8.12 27.35
N ASP A 84 -0.86 8.13 28.68
CA ASP A 84 -1.64 9.00 29.59
C ASP A 84 -1.17 10.46 29.55
N ALA A 85 -1.03 10.99 28.34
CA ALA A 85 -0.73 12.38 28.07
C ALA A 85 -1.98 13.00 27.42
N PHE A 86 -2.63 13.89 28.17
CA PHE A 86 -3.90 14.47 27.77
C PHE A 86 -3.80 15.97 27.49
N VAL A 87 -4.69 16.44 26.63
CA VAL A 87 -4.99 17.85 26.39
C VAL A 87 -6.36 18.14 26.98
N ASP A 88 -6.42 19.08 27.92
CA ASP A 88 -7.66 19.56 28.49
C ASP A 88 -8.51 20.30 27.43
N PRO A 89 -9.85 20.20 27.47
CA PRO A 89 -10.70 20.94 26.55
C PRO A 89 -10.43 22.45 26.51
N SER A 90 -10.03 23.05 27.63
CA SER A 90 -9.81 24.49 27.75
C SER A 90 -8.52 24.99 27.06
N GLU A 91 -7.53 24.13 26.88
CA GLU A 91 -6.25 24.49 26.23
C GLU A 91 -6.21 24.11 24.75
N LEU A 92 -7.14 23.26 24.29
CA LEU A 92 -7.15 22.64 22.95
C LEU A 92 -6.98 23.64 21.80
N ASP A 93 -7.63 24.80 21.86
CA ASP A 93 -7.61 25.80 20.79
C ASP A 93 -6.21 26.42 20.59
N ALA A 94 -5.45 26.62 21.67
CA ALA A 94 -4.12 27.21 21.65
C ALA A 94 -2.98 26.15 21.65
N PHE A 95 -3.30 24.89 21.92
CA PHE A 95 -2.30 23.85 22.17
C PHE A 95 -1.44 23.50 20.94
N ALA A 96 -0.14 23.80 20.97
CA ALA A 96 0.73 23.59 19.82
C ALA A 96 1.18 22.12 19.69
N VAL A 97 1.55 21.71 18.47
CA VAL A 97 2.07 20.35 18.20
C VAL A 97 3.39 20.12 18.95
N ASP A 98 4.29 21.11 18.97
CA ASP A 98 5.56 21.01 19.70
C ASP A 98 5.33 20.86 21.22
N GLU A 99 4.32 21.56 21.76
CA GLU A 99 3.92 21.44 23.16
C GLU A 99 3.34 20.06 23.46
N ALA A 100 2.56 19.49 22.54
CA ALA A 100 2.04 18.14 22.63
C ALA A 100 3.17 17.09 22.66
N VAL A 101 4.14 17.21 21.76
CA VAL A 101 5.33 16.33 21.71
C VAL A 101 6.12 16.40 23.02
N SER A 102 6.41 17.63 23.50
CA SER A 102 7.11 17.83 24.76
C SER A 102 6.32 17.27 25.95
N ARG A 103 4.99 17.42 25.97
CA ARG A 103 4.15 16.88 27.05
C ARG A 103 4.16 15.35 27.08
N VAL A 104 4.05 14.69 25.91
CA VAL A 104 4.19 13.22 25.84
C VAL A 104 5.57 12.79 26.34
N ALA A 105 6.64 13.44 25.88
CA ALA A 105 8.01 13.13 26.30
C ALA A 105 8.20 13.31 27.81
N GLY A 106 7.59 14.34 28.39
CA GLY A 106 7.56 14.58 29.83
C GLY A 106 6.88 13.44 30.59
N VAL A 107 5.65 13.07 30.21
CA VAL A 107 4.91 11.97 30.85
C VAL A 107 5.67 10.65 30.79
N LEU A 108 6.27 10.31 29.65
CA LEU A 108 7.07 9.09 29.51
C LEU A 108 8.34 9.14 30.37
N THR A 109 9.00 10.29 30.42
CA THR A 109 10.22 10.48 31.24
C THR A 109 9.90 10.30 32.72
N GLU A 110 8.85 10.96 33.23
CA GLU A 110 8.44 10.82 34.62
C GLU A 110 8.10 9.37 34.96
N ARG A 111 7.35 8.67 34.09
CA ARG A 111 7.00 7.26 34.32
C ARG A 111 8.20 6.35 34.34
N VAL A 112 9.14 6.51 33.40
CA VAL A 112 10.37 5.72 33.42
C VAL A 112 11.17 5.99 34.70
N LEU A 113 11.24 7.25 35.15
CA LEU A 113 11.95 7.58 36.39
C LEU A 113 11.22 7.09 37.64
N VAL A 114 9.89 7.02 37.65
CA VAL A 114 9.13 6.59 38.84
C VAL A 114 8.96 5.07 38.91
N ASP A 115 8.49 4.47 37.82
CA ASP A 115 8.04 3.07 37.76
C ASP A 115 9.03 2.14 37.02
N GLY A 116 9.99 2.71 36.30
CA GLY A 116 10.89 1.95 35.41
C GLY A 116 10.27 1.66 34.04
N THR A 117 11.12 1.21 33.11
CA THR A 117 10.80 0.99 31.70
C THR A 117 9.80 -0.15 31.49
N LEU A 118 9.98 -1.28 32.16
CA LEU A 118 9.09 -2.45 32.02
C LEU A 118 7.64 -2.10 32.39
N ALA A 119 7.45 -1.41 33.52
CA ALA A 119 6.13 -0.95 33.95
C ALA A 119 5.56 0.11 33.00
N THR A 120 6.41 1.04 32.53
CA THR A 120 6.00 2.09 31.60
C THR A 120 5.51 1.52 30.27
N TRP A 121 6.23 0.57 29.67
CA TRP A 121 5.88 -0.02 28.37
C TRP A 121 4.63 -0.91 28.44
N ALA A 122 4.41 -1.58 29.57
CA ALA A 122 3.21 -2.39 29.79
C ALA A 122 1.90 -1.57 29.76
N LEU A 123 1.97 -0.27 30.04
CA LEU A 123 0.82 0.63 29.98
C LEU A 123 0.54 1.18 28.58
N VAL A 124 1.49 1.04 27.65
CA VAL A 124 1.31 1.49 26.27
C VAL A 124 0.47 0.48 25.51
N GLU A 125 -0.78 0.82 25.21
CA GLU A 125 -1.72 -0.09 24.53
C GLU A 125 -1.38 -0.35 23.05
N ASP A 126 -0.74 0.61 22.37
CA ASP A 126 -0.31 0.49 20.96
C ASP A 126 0.94 -0.40 20.85
N ASP A 127 0.80 -1.60 20.28
CA ASP A 127 1.90 -2.56 20.08
C ASP A 127 3.04 -2.02 19.22
N ALA A 128 2.75 -1.17 18.22
CA ALA A 128 3.78 -0.58 17.36
C ALA A 128 4.58 0.49 18.12
N LEU A 129 3.89 1.32 18.91
CA LEU A 129 4.56 2.29 19.79
C LEU A 129 5.37 1.58 20.89
N ARG A 130 4.80 0.53 21.49
CA ARG A 130 5.50 -0.29 22.49
C ARG A 130 6.79 -0.86 21.93
N GLY A 131 6.75 -1.50 20.76
CA GLY A 131 7.94 -2.05 20.11
C GLY A 131 9.01 -0.99 19.77
N GLN A 132 8.59 0.22 19.38
CA GLN A 132 9.51 1.34 19.16
C GLN A 132 10.21 1.80 20.46
N LEU A 133 9.44 1.90 21.55
CA LEU A 133 9.96 2.32 22.85
C LEU A 133 10.89 1.27 23.48
N GLU A 134 10.57 -0.02 23.33
CA GLU A 134 11.45 -1.13 23.75
C GLU A 134 12.77 -1.15 22.96
N ALA A 135 12.73 -0.88 21.65
CA ALA A 135 13.94 -0.74 20.84
C ALA A 135 14.75 0.51 21.23
N LEU A 136 14.08 1.63 21.52
CA LEU A 136 14.72 2.87 21.97
C LEU A 136 15.39 2.69 23.33
N ASP A 137 14.77 1.93 24.24
CA ASP A 137 15.30 1.66 25.58
C ASP A 137 16.70 1.04 25.54
N THR A 138 16.83 -0.05 24.79
CA THR A 138 18.10 -0.80 24.68
C THR A 138 19.17 -0.04 23.90
N THR A 139 18.79 0.68 22.84
CA THR A 139 19.74 1.34 21.94
C THR A 139 20.18 2.72 22.41
N THR A 140 19.32 3.43 23.15
CA THR A 140 19.48 4.88 23.39
C THR A 140 19.24 5.27 24.84
N LEU A 141 18.11 4.90 25.45
CA LEU A 141 17.74 5.43 26.78
C LEU A 141 18.69 4.95 27.88
N ARG A 142 18.96 3.65 27.96
CA ARG A 142 19.90 3.09 28.97
C ARG A 142 21.31 3.65 28.81
N PRO A 143 21.92 3.69 27.61
CA PRO A 143 23.20 4.36 27.40
C PRO A 143 23.21 5.84 27.83
N LEU A 144 22.13 6.59 27.54
CA LEU A 144 22.03 8.00 27.91
C LEU A 144 21.93 8.19 29.43
N ALA A 145 21.07 7.41 30.10
CA ALA A 145 20.93 7.44 31.56
C ALA A 145 22.25 7.08 32.25
N ASN A 146 22.91 6.01 31.79
CA ASN A 146 24.23 5.62 32.30
C ASN A 146 25.26 6.75 32.09
N ALA A 147 25.36 7.31 30.89
CA ALA A 147 26.30 8.40 30.62
C ALA A 147 26.01 9.65 31.47
N ALA A 148 24.74 9.98 31.72
CA ALA A 148 24.35 11.09 32.59
C ALA A 148 24.74 10.84 34.05
N LEU A 149 24.50 9.62 34.56
CA LEU A 149 24.89 9.20 35.91
C LEU A 149 26.41 9.16 36.07
N GLN A 150 27.16 8.68 35.08
CA GLN A 150 28.63 8.67 35.14
C GLN A 150 29.21 10.07 35.30
N ARG A 151 28.68 11.05 34.56
CA ARG A 151 29.13 12.45 34.67
C ARG A 151 28.89 13.02 36.06
N ALA A 152 27.81 12.64 36.72
CA ALA A 152 27.48 13.12 38.06
C ALA A 152 28.24 12.37 39.17
N LEU A 153 28.32 11.05 39.07
CA LEU A 153 28.73 10.19 40.18
C LEU A 153 30.22 9.86 40.22
N LEU A 154 30.94 9.89 39.10
CA LEU A 154 32.38 9.58 39.12
C LEU A 154 33.14 10.60 40.00
N GLY A 155 32.75 11.87 39.93
CA GLY A 155 33.39 12.96 40.67
C GLY A 155 33.20 12.93 42.19
N VAL A 156 32.26 12.13 42.72
CA VAL A 156 32.02 12.02 44.18
C VAL A 156 32.85 10.91 44.85
N GLY A 157 33.99 10.55 44.24
CA GLY A 157 34.94 9.58 44.80
C GLY A 157 34.71 8.13 44.35
N LEU A 158 33.90 7.91 43.31
CA LEU A 158 33.72 6.57 42.72
C LEU A 158 34.84 6.21 41.74
N ASP A 159 35.66 7.17 41.30
CA ASP A 159 36.70 6.94 40.29
C ASP A 159 38.13 6.81 40.85
N ASN A 160 38.35 7.21 42.11
CA ASN A 160 39.68 7.38 42.70
C ASN A 160 39.99 6.39 43.84
N GLY A 161 39.08 5.46 44.12
CA GLY A 161 39.28 4.41 45.13
C GLY A 161 39.01 4.84 46.57
N THR A 162 38.66 6.10 46.83
CA THR A 162 38.32 6.59 48.18
C THR A 162 37.13 5.86 48.80
N ARG A 163 36.26 5.29 47.96
CA ARG A 163 35.09 4.50 48.37
C ARG A 163 35.23 3.00 48.09
N ALA A 164 36.43 2.49 47.80
CA ALA A 164 36.63 1.06 47.54
C ALA A 164 36.32 0.22 48.79
N ALA A 165 35.44 -0.76 48.65
CA ALA A 165 35.21 -1.76 49.67
C ALA A 165 36.32 -2.84 49.63
N ASN A 166 36.52 -3.55 50.73
CA ASN A 166 37.39 -4.73 50.76
C ASN A 166 36.69 -5.95 50.12
N TRP A 167 36.30 -5.82 48.86
CA TRP A 167 35.67 -6.88 48.08
C TRP A 167 36.54 -8.12 47.88
N PRO A 168 37.89 -8.07 47.86
CA PRO A 168 38.69 -9.30 47.79
C PRO A 168 38.51 -10.19 49.02
N ALA A 169 38.39 -9.58 50.22
CA ALA A 169 38.07 -10.32 51.44
C ALA A 169 36.65 -10.91 51.40
N GLN A 170 35.68 -10.19 50.84
CA GLN A 170 34.31 -10.70 50.64
C GLN A 170 34.30 -11.93 49.71
N ALA A 171 35.01 -11.85 48.58
CA ALA A 171 35.12 -12.96 47.61
C ALA A 171 35.85 -14.17 48.20
N ALA A 172 36.86 -13.95 49.06
CA ALA A 172 37.57 -15.01 49.76
C ALA A 172 36.69 -15.69 50.84
N GLN A 173 35.83 -14.91 51.50
CA GLN A 173 34.91 -15.43 52.51
C GLN A 173 33.71 -16.17 51.89
N ASN A 174 33.24 -15.72 50.72
CA ASN A 174 32.10 -16.33 50.01
C ASN A 174 32.44 -16.59 48.53
N PRO A 175 33.21 -17.67 48.23
CA PRO A 175 33.60 -17.98 46.86
C PRO A 175 32.40 -18.19 45.93
N GLY A 176 32.43 -17.55 44.77
CA GLY A 176 31.38 -17.68 43.73
C GLY A 176 30.15 -16.80 43.94
N GLN A 177 30.11 -15.97 44.99
CA GLN A 177 29.06 -14.96 45.17
C GLN A 177 29.50 -13.60 44.61
N ASP A 178 28.52 -12.81 44.18
CA ASP A 178 28.74 -11.42 43.79
C ASP A 178 29.13 -10.58 45.01
N VAL A 179 30.00 -9.60 44.80
CA VAL A 179 30.57 -8.77 45.87
C VAL A 179 30.14 -7.33 45.73
N GLN A 180 30.17 -6.59 46.84
CA GLN A 180 29.98 -5.14 46.83
C GLN A 180 31.35 -4.46 46.65
N PRO A 181 31.64 -3.86 45.49
CA PRO A 181 32.97 -3.28 45.23
C PRO A 181 33.16 -1.88 45.83
N LEU A 182 32.07 -1.14 46.08
CA LEU A 182 32.12 0.23 46.61
C LEU A 182 31.28 0.36 47.89
N VAL A 183 31.85 1.02 48.91
CA VAL A 183 31.18 1.28 50.18
C VAL A 183 30.06 2.29 49.96
N GLY A 184 28.88 1.97 50.47
CA GLY A 184 27.73 2.87 50.41
C GLY A 184 26.87 2.74 49.15
N ILE A 185 27.18 1.79 48.25
CA ILE A 185 26.37 1.46 47.08
C ILE A 185 26.20 -0.07 47.03
N VAL A 186 24.97 -0.55 47.18
CA VAL A 186 24.60 -1.98 47.24
C VAL A 186 24.29 -2.50 45.85
N VAL A 187 25.27 -2.37 44.94
CA VAL A 187 25.26 -2.99 43.61
C VAL A 187 26.28 -4.11 43.65
N LEU A 188 25.80 -5.35 43.51
CA LEU A 188 26.64 -6.54 43.54
C LEU A 188 27.20 -6.81 42.14
N VAL A 189 28.49 -7.14 42.07
CA VAL A 189 29.19 -7.39 40.82
C VAL A 189 29.99 -8.69 40.94
N PRO A 190 30.01 -9.54 39.90
CA PRO A 190 30.84 -10.74 39.90
C PRO A 190 32.33 -10.39 40.06
N PRO A 191 33.10 -11.06 40.94
CA PRO A 191 34.53 -10.78 41.14
C PRO A 191 35.36 -10.85 39.84
N SER A 192 34.97 -11.72 38.91
CA SER A 192 35.61 -11.86 37.59
C SER A 192 35.50 -10.61 36.73
N GLU A 193 34.48 -9.78 36.94
CA GLU A 193 34.28 -8.55 36.18
C GLU A 193 35.08 -7.38 36.74
N ILE A 194 35.54 -7.41 37.99
CA ILE A 194 36.26 -6.30 38.62
C ILE A 194 37.75 -6.58 38.87
N THR A 195 38.15 -7.85 38.84
CA THR A 195 39.55 -8.25 39.01
C THR A 195 40.42 -7.66 37.90
N GLY A 196 41.47 -6.93 38.28
CA GLY A 196 42.41 -6.30 37.34
C GLY A 196 41.91 -4.99 36.71
N ARG A 197 40.71 -4.51 37.07
CA ARG A 197 40.19 -3.20 36.64
C ARG A 197 40.71 -2.06 37.51
N THR A 198 40.78 -0.86 36.94
CA THR A 198 41.11 0.36 37.68
C THR A 198 39.94 0.80 38.57
N HIS A 199 40.19 1.63 39.59
CA HIS A 199 39.11 2.17 40.43
C HIS A 199 38.02 2.86 39.63
N ARG A 200 38.41 3.64 38.60
CA ARG A 200 37.47 4.25 37.66
C ARG A 200 36.60 3.23 36.94
N GLN A 201 37.19 2.17 36.39
CA GLN A 201 36.44 1.13 35.68
C GLN A 201 35.51 0.33 36.60
N VAL A 202 35.89 0.17 37.87
CA VAL A 202 35.01 -0.40 38.90
C VAL A 202 33.85 0.57 39.20
N GLY A 203 34.12 1.87 39.34
CA GLY A 203 33.12 2.93 39.46
C GLY A 203 32.12 2.94 38.31
N GLU A 204 32.61 2.94 37.06
CA GLU A 204 31.78 2.88 35.85
C GLU A 204 30.88 1.63 35.83
N ARG A 205 31.39 0.46 36.27
CA ARG A 205 30.58 -0.77 36.34
C ARG A 205 29.50 -0.71 37.42
N VAL A 206 29.79 -0.12 38.58
CA VAL A 206 28.77 0.08 39.62
C VAL A 206 27.69 1.05 39.17
N ILE A 207 28.09 2.14 38.50
CA ILE A 207 27.15 3.12 37.94
C ILE A 207 26.28 2.50 36.85
N ASP A 208 26.85 1.62 36.03
CA ASP A 208 26.09 0.83 35.03
C ASP A 208 25.04 -0.08 35.68
N GLY A 209 25.40 -0.76 36.78
CA GLY A 209 24.43 -1.51 37.58
C GLY A 209 23.35 -0.62 38.21
N LEU A 210 23.72 0.56 38.72
CA LEU A 210 22.77 1.53 39.26
C LEU A 210 21.83 2.09 38.18
N ALA A 211 22.36 2.37 36.99
CA ALA A 211 21.57 2.79 35.83
C ALA A 211 20.60 1.68 35.38
N THR A 212 21.01 0.43 35.47
CA THR A 212 20.14 -0.73 35.20
C THR A 212 18.99 -0.78 36.19
N VAL A 213 19.26 -0.68 37.50
CA VAL A 213 18.20 -0.65 38.53
C VAL A 213 17.27 0.55 38.33
N LEU A 214 17.81 1.73 38.02
CA LEU A 214 17.00 2.93 37.72
C LEU A 214 16.06 2.69 36.54
N MET A 215 16.60 2.18 35.43
CA MET A 215 15.83 1.98 34.21
C MET A 215 14.84 0.82 34.32
N ASP A 216 15.12 -0.21 35.13
CA ASP A 216 14.23 -1.36 35.29
C ASP A 216 13.15 -1.15 36.36
N GLU A 217 13.53 -0.58 37.51
CA GLU A 217 12.71 -0.54 38.72
C GLU A 217 12.39 0.89 39.21
N GLY A 218 12.94 1.92 38.57
CA GLY A 218 12.70 3.33 38.91
C GLY A 218 13.66 3.92 39.96
N ALA A 219 13.54 5.23 40.14
CA ALA A 219 14.44 6.07 40.93
C ALA A 219 14.39 5.75 42.42
N ALA A 220 13.20 5.53 42.98
CA ALA A 220 13.06 5.19 44.41
C ALA A 220 13.82 3.90 44.75
N ARG A 221 13.81 2.93 43.83
CA ARG A 221 14.49 1.65 44.02
C ARG A 221 15.99 1.76 43.84
N ALA A 222 16.44 2.52 42.85
CA ALA A 222 17.86 2.83 42.67
C ALA A 222 18.43 3.67 43.83
N GLN A 223 17.65 4.59 44.40
CA GLN A 223 18.06 5.36 45.57
C GLN A 223 18.18 4.46 46.81
N ALA A 224 17.31 3.46 46.96
CA ALA A 224 17.37 2.51 48.08
C ALA A 224 18.65 1.66 48.10
N VAL A 225 19.35 1.50 46.96
CA VAL A 225 20.65 0.82 46.94
C VAL A 225 21.82 1.76 47.24
N VAL A 226 21.60 3.06 47.37
CA VAL A 226 22.63 4.04 47.74
C VAL A 226 22.47 4.43 49.20
N THR A 227 23.39 4.02 50.06
CA THR A 227 23.35 4.28 51.51
C THR A 227 24.29 5.39 51.96
N ASN A 228 25.21 5.84 51.11
CA ASN A 228 26.05 6.99 51.40
C ASN A 228 25.35 8.31 51.04
N SER A 229 25.39 9.28 51.96
CA SER A 229 24.75 10.60 51.80
C SER A 229 25.22 11.38 50.57
N ASP A 230 26.53 11.48 50.35
CA ASP A 230 27.07 12.33 49.28
C ASP A 230 26.78 11.74 47.89
N VAL A 231 26.83 10.41 47.79
CA VAL A 231 26.45 9.70 46.56
C VAL A 231 24.94 9.80 46.34
N ALA A 232 24.13 9.68 47.41
CA ALA A 232 22.68 9.81 47.31
C ALA A 232 22.26 11.21 46.85
N GLU A 233 22.88 12.27 47.41
CA GLU A 233 22.63 13.66 47.01
C GLU A 233 23.03 13.90 45.55
N ALA A 234 24.21 13.42 45.12
CA ALA A 234 24.65 13.55 43.73
C ALA A 234 23.78 12.73 42.76
N PHE A 235 23.27 11.57 43.20
CA PHE A 235 22.38 10.73 42.42
C PHE A 235 21.02 11.39 42.23
N GLU A 236 20.43 11.93 43.29
CA GLU A 236 19.15 12.66 43.25
C GLU A 236 19.25 13.90 42.36
N ALA A 237 20.31 14.70 42.52
CA ALA A 237 20.57 15.84 41.64
C ALA A 237 20.77 15.43 40.17
N ALA A 238 21.37 14.27 39.89
CA ALA A 238 21.52 13.74 38.55
C ALA A 238 20.17 13.31 37.96
N ILE A 239 19.33 12.64 38.74
CA ILE A 239 17.97 12.24 38.33
C ILE A 239 17.16 13.47 37.98
N ASP A 240 17.11 14.46 38.86
CA ASP A 240 16.27 15.65 38.67
C ASP A 240 16.77 16.60 37.58
N GLY A 241 18.07 16.53 37.24
CA GLY A 241 18.68 17.34 36.20
C GLY A 241 19.03 16.55 34.95
N SER A 242 20.25 16.00 34.93
CA SER A 242 20.90 15.53 33.71
C SER A 242 20.27 14.28 33.11
N VAL A 243 19.80 13.34 33.94
CA VAL A 243 19.13 12.11 33.48
C VAL A 243 17.75 12.45 32.93
N ARG A 244 16.91 13.16 33.69
CA ARG A 244 15.58 13.60 33.25
C ARG A 244 15.66 14.38 31.94
N GLY A 245 16.57 15.35 31.84
CA GLY A 245 16.78 16.12 30.61
C GLY A 245 17.21 15.28 29.41
N ALA A 246 18.11 14.31 29.61
CA ALA A 246 18.58 13.44 28.53
C ALA A 246 17.48 12.48 28.04
N LEU A 247 16.71 11.89 28.96
CA LEU A 247 15.59 11.01 28.62
C LEU A 247 14.49 11.80 27.92
N HIS A 248 14.14 12.99 28.43
CA HIS A 248 13.15 13.86 27.81
C HIS A 248 13.50 14.19 26.36
N ALA A 249 14.74 14.63 26.10
CA ALA A 249 15.19 14.95 24.75
C ALA A 249 15.18 13.73 23.81
N ALA A 250 15.51 12.54 24.34
CA ALA A 250 15.45 11.30 23.55
C ALA A 250 14.02 10.93 23.17
N PHE A 251 13.07 11.04 24.10
CA PHE A 251 11.65 10.84 23.81
C PHE A 251 11.11 11.90 22.88
N GLU A 252 11.44 13.17 23.08
CA GLU A 252 11.00 14.27 22.20
C GLU A 252 11.42 14.00 20.75
N THR A 253 12.66 13.56 20.55
CA THR A 253 13.19 13.19 19.22
C THR A 253 12.46 11.98 18.63
N SER A 254 12.17 10.95 19.44
CA SER A 254 11.43 9.76 19.00
C SER A 254 9.99 10.09 18.63
N ILE A 255 9.27 10.81 19.49
CA ILE A 255 7.88 11.22 19.30
C ILE A 255 7.74 12.25 18.18
N ALA A 256 8.78 13.04 17.89
CA ALA A 256 8.78 13.97 16.76
C ALA A 256 8.52 13.26 15.41
N THR A 257 8.86 11.97 15.28
CA THR A 257 8.52 11.19 14.08
C THR A 257 7.01 11.01 13.87
N ARG A 258 6.20 11.18 14.93
CA ARG A 258 4.74 11.12 14.93
C ARG A 258 4.06 12.50 14.90
N ARG A 259 4.79 13.58 14.57
CA ARG A 259 4.23 14.94 14.47
C ARG A 259 3.01 15.03 13.54
N GLY A 260 3.00 14.29 12.44
CA GLY A 260 1.86 14.25 11.51
C GLY A 260 0.58 13.73 12.19
N GLU A 261 0.69 12.63 12.92
CA GLU A 261 -0.42 12.03 13.68
C GLU A 261 -0.95 13.00 14.75
N ILE A 262 -0.06 13.59 15.55
CA ILE A 262 -0.44 14.54 16.62
C ILE A 262 -1.12 15.79 16.03
N THR A 263 -0.57 16.34 14.93
CA THR A 263 -1.13 17.51 14.24
C THR A 263 -2.57 17.26 13.84
N LEU A 264 -2.81 16.10 13.22
CA LEU A 264 -4.14 15.76 12.77
C LEU A 264 -5.11 15.52 13.93
N ARG A 265 -4.71 14.79 14.98
CA ARG A 265 -5.56 14.55 16.16
C ARG A 265 -6.00 15.85 16.82
N LEU A 266 -5.09 16.82 16.95
CA LEU A 266 -5.42 18.15 17.47
C LEU A 266 -6.37 18.90 16.53
N ALA A 267 -6.16 18.85 15.23
CA ALA A 267 -7.04 19.48 14.24
C ALA A 267 -8.46 18.89 14.28
N GLU A 268 -8.59 17.57 14.36
CA GLU A 268 -9.88 16.89 14.47
C GLU A 268 -10.59 17.18 15.79
N ALA A 269 -9.86 17.16 16.91
CA ALA A 269 -10.45 17.49 18.21
C ALA A 269 -10.98 18.92 18.24
N ARG A 270 -10.27 19.88 17.62
CA ARG A 270 -10.75 21.27 17.44
C ARG A 270 -11.99 21.34 16.56
N ALA A 271 -12.03 20.58 15.47
CA ALA A 271 -13.20 20.49 14.61
C ALA A 271 -14.42 19.96 15.39
N VAL A 272 -14.26 18.88 16.16
CA VAL A 272 -15.33 18.33 17.01
C VAL A 272 -15.74 19.31 18.11
N ALA A 273 -14.79 19.98 18.76
CA ALA A 273 -15.06 20.97 19.81
C ALA A 273 -15.81 22.20 19.29
N SER A 274 -15.53 22.62 18.05
CA SER A 274 -16.25 23.71 17.36
C SER A 274 -17.60 23.29 16.76
N GLY A 275 -18.02 22.03 16.96
CA GLY A 275 -19.33 21.53 16.55
C GLY A 275 -19.40 20.95 15.14
N ALA A 276 -18.26 20.65 14.51
CA ALA A 276 -18.23 19.85 13.28
C ALA A 276 -18.79 18.44 13.58
N ARG A 277 -19.71 17.96 12.72
CA ARG A 277 -20.27 16.61 12.86
C ARG A 277 -19.21 15.56 12.55
N ARG A 278 -19.21 14.48 13.35
CA ARG A 278 -18.37 13.27 13.28
C ARG A 278 -17.91 12.90 11.84
N SER A 279 -16.59 12.96 11.64
CA SER A 279 -15.76 12.22 10.68
C SER A 279 -16.09 12.36 9.19
N ASP A 280 -15.35 13.23 8.51
CA ASP A 280 -15.09 13.22 7.06
C ASP A 280 -14.20 12.00 6.69
N ASP A 281 -14.55 10.78 7.11
CA ASP A 281 -13.90 9.55 6.58
C ASP A 281 -14.73 9.13 5.37
N PRO A 282 -14.25 9.36 4.13
CA PRO A 282 -15.03 9.10 2.92
C PRO A 282 -15.37 7.62 2.73
N TRP A 283 -14.75 6.73 3.51
CA TRP A 283 -14.91 5.29 3.45
C TRP A 283 -15.67 4.70 4.65
N ALA A 284 -16.24 5.55 5.52
CA ALA A 284 -17.09 5.11 6.61
C ALA A 284 -18.28 4.28 6.09
N GLY A 285 -18.42 3.04 6.59
CA GLY A 285 -19.47 2.10 6.18
C GLY A 285 -19.13 1.19 4.99
N VAL A 286 -17.93 1.30 4.40
CA VAL A 286 -17.48 0.36 3.34
C VAL A 286 -17.00 -0.98 3.92
N LEU A 287 -16.42 -0.97 5.13
CA LEU A 287 -16.01 -2.16 5.88
C LEU A 287 -16.82 -2.26 7.17
N ASP A 288 -17.08 -3.50 7.61
CA ASP A 288 -17.67 -3.74 8.92
C ASP A 288 -16.72 -3.27 10.02
N GLU A 289 -17.26 -2.66 11.08
CA GLU A 289 -16.47 -2.06 12.17
C GLU A 289 -15.55 -3.10 12.84
N ALA A 290 -16.01 -4.34 12.99
CA ALA A 290 -15.22 -5.44 13.54
C ALA A 290 -14.06 -5.88 12.61
N GLU A 291 -14.24 -5.79 11.30
CA GLU A 291 -13.19 -6.11 10.31
C GLU A 291 -12.14 -4.99 10.25
N ALA A 292 -12.54 -3.74 10.46
CA ALA A 292 -11.65 -2.59 10.42
C ALA A 292 -10.71 -2.47 11.63
N LEU A 293 -11.11 -2.97 12.80
CA LEU A 293 -10.38 -2.83 14.08
C LEU A 293 -9.06 -3.63 14.15
N GLY A 294 -8.93 -4.71 13.37
CA GLY A 294 -7.73 -5.56 13.35
C GLY A 294 -6.75 -5.30 12.21
N LEU A 295 -7.02 -4.30 11.35
CA LEU A 295 -6.23 -4.03 10.15
C LEU A 295 -5.42 -2.75 10.31
N SER A 296 -4.15 -2.78 9.90
CA SER A 296 -3.32 -1.59 9.75
C SER A 296 -3.90 -0.62 8.71
N GLY A 297 -3.44 0.64 8.70
CA GLY A 297 -3.92 1.64 7.74
C GLY A 297 -3.74 1.22 6.28
N GLU A 298 -2.64 0.53 5.97
CA GLU A 298 -2.37 0.01 4.62
C GLU A 298 -3.28 -1.17 4.25
N GLU A 299 -3.47 -2.12 5.17
CA GLU A 299 -4.34 -3.28 4.96
C GLU A 299 -5.81 -2.87 4.84
N ARG A 300 -6.25 -1.89 5.62
CA ARG A 300 -7.61 -1.35 5.53
C ARG A 300 -7.86 -0.69 4.17
N ARG A 301 -6.87 0.04 3.63
CA ARG A 301 -6.93 0.64 2.28
C ARG A 301 -7.02 -0.41 1.19
N ASP A 302 -6.14 -1.42 1.24
CA ASP A 302 -6.18 -2.54 0.31
C ASP A 302 -7.55 -3.22 0.35
N ARG A 303 -8.10 -3.39 1.56
CA ARG A 303 -9.41 -4.01 1.77
C ARG A 303 -10.57 -3.18 1.23
N VAL A 304 -10.61 -1.87 1.49
CA VAL A 304 -11.61 -0.96 0.91
C VAL A 304 -11.58 -1.03 -0.62
N GLN A 305 -10.39 -1.00 -1.22
CA GLN A 305 -10.25 -1.10 -2.69
C GLN A 305 -10.79 -2.43 -3.23
N ILE A 306 -10.53 -3.55 -2.54
CA ILE A 306 -11.05 -4.86 -2.93
C ILE A 306 -12.59 -4.87 -2.86
N VAL A 307 -13.17 -4.33 -1.79
CA VAL A 307 -14.63 -4.27 -1.62
C VAL A 307 -15.27 -3.41 -2.72
N LEU A 308 -14.73 -2.22 -2.97
CA LEU A 308 -15.21 -1.33 -4.02
C LEU A 308 -15.05 -1.94 -5.42
N ALA A 309 -13.93 -2.62 -5.71
CA ALA A 309 -13.70 -3.30 -6.99
C ALA A 309 -14.69 -4.44 -7.23
N ARG A 310 -14.96 -5.26 -6.20
CA ARG A 310 -15.99 -6.31 -6.27
C ARG A 310 -17.37 -5.73 -6.47
N ARG A 311 -17.68 -4.62 -5.79
CA ARG A 311 -18.95 -3.94 -5.94
C ARG A 311 -19.10 -3.39 -7.36
N ALA A 312 -18.10 -2.69 -7.88
CA ALA A 312 -18.04 -2.20 -9.26
C ALA A 312 -18.27 -3.32 -10.29
N LEU A 313 -17.66 -4.49 -10.11
CA LEU A 313 -17.90 -5.64 -10.99
C LEU A 313 -19.33 -6.17 -10.94
N SER A 314 -19.93 -6.16 -9.74
CA SER A 314 -21.26 -6.73 -9.51
C SER A 314 -22.39 -5.84 -10.02
N SER A 315 -22.28 -4.53 -9.80
CA SER A 315 -23.38 -3.56 -9.91
C SER A 315 -22.98 -2.27 -10.63
N GLY A 316 -21.75 -2.19 -11.14
CA GLY A 316 -21.25 -1.00 -11.83
C GLY A 316 -21.00 0.16 -10.86
N SER A 317 -20.95 1.37 -11.41
CA SER A 317 -20.77 2.62 -10.69
C SER A 317 -21.88 2.86 -9.65
N ALA A 318 -23.12 2.48 -9.95
CA ALA A 318 -24.25 2.62 -9.02
C ALA A 318 -24.01 1.88 -7.70
N GLY A 319 -23.48 0.66 -7.74
CA GLY A 319 -23.18 -0.08 -6.53
C GLY A 319 -22.01 0.49 -5.72
N VAL A 320 -21.05 1.13 -6.39
CA VAL A 320 -19.95 1.85 -5.72
C VAL A 320 -20.49 3.10 -5.03
N LEU A 321 -21.38 3.84 -5.70
CA LEU A 321 -22.01 5.05 -5.15
C LEU A 321 -22.94 4.75 -3.96
N GLU A 322 -23.49 3.54 -3.84
CA GLU A 322 -24.24 3.12 -2.65
C GLU A 322 -23.35 2.98 -1.39
N LEU A 323 -22.04 2.73 -1.57
CA LEU A 323 -21.09 2.51 -0.47
C LEU A 323 -20.31 3.78 -0.10
N VAL A 324 -20.26 4.77 -0.99
CA VAL A 324 -19.51 6.02 -0.80
C VAL A 324 -20.43 7.08 -0.24
N GLN A 325 -20.12 7.62 0.93
CA GLN A 325 -20.90 8.68 1.57
C GLN A 325 -20.39 10.09 1.25
N ASP A 326 -19.13 10.20 0.84
CA ASP A 326 -18.50 11.49 0.51
C ASP A 326 -18.94 12.02 -0.87
N ALA A 327 -19.34 13.29 -0.90
CA ALA A 327 -19.86 13.93 -2.11
C ALA A 327 -18.79 14.16 -3.20
N ALA A 328 -17.54 14.44 -2.82
CA ALA A 328 -16.44 14.64 -3.76
C ALA A 328 -15.98 13.31 -4.38
N VAL A 329 -15.93 12.24 -3.59
CA VAL A 329 -15.64 10.89 -4.08
C VAL A 329 -16.78 10.38 -4.97
N ALA A 330 -18.03 10.58 -4.55
CA ALA A 330 -19.20 10.25 -5.36
C ALA A 330 -19.19 11.00 -6.72
N GLN A 331 -18.77 12.27 -6.73
CA GLN A 331 -18.64 13.04 -7.97
C GLN A 331 -17.56 12.47 -8.89
N ARG A 332 -16.38 12.08 -8.37
CA ARG A 332 -15.31 11.44 -9.16
C ARG A 332 -15.77 10.10 -9.76
N VAL A 333 -16.43 9.26 -8.96
CA VAL A 333 -16.99 7.97 -9.43
C VAL A 333 -18.07 8.20 -10.50
N SER A 334 -18.94 9.19 -10.32
CA SER A 334 -19.98 9.52 -11.31
C SER A 334 -19.39 10.02 -12.64
N ALA A 335 -18.30 10.80 -12.59
CA ALA A 335 -17.58 11.26 -13.77
C ALA A 335 -16.92 10.09 -14.54
N ALA A 336 -16.56 9.02 -13.83
CA ALA A 336 -15.98 7.81 -14.40
C ALA A 336 -16.98 6.68 -14.65
N ALA A 337 -18.30 6.92 -14.47
CA ALA A 337 -19.32 5.88 -14.52
C ALA A 337 -19.26 5.05 -15.82
N ALA A 338 -19.05 5.70 -16.97
CA ALA A 338 -18.94 5.01 -18.26
C ALA A 338 -17.80 3.97 -18.31
N VAL A 339 -16.68 4.25 -17.66
CA VAL A 339 -15.51 3.35 -17.62
C VAL A 339 -15.77 2.22 -16.63
N VAL A 340 -16.29 2.54 -15.44
CA VAL A 340 -16.62 1.55 -14.39
C VAL A 340 -17.73 0.59 -14.86
N ASP A 341 -18.79 1.12 -15.45
CA ASP A 341 -19.91 0.34 -16.01
C ASP A 341 -19.49 -0.49 -17.21
N GLY A 342 -18.46 -0.05 -17.95
CA GLY A 342 -17.87 -0.77 -19.07
C GLY A 342 -17.15 -2.07 -18.68
N ILE A 343 -16.84 -2.25 -17.39
CA ILE A 343 -16.10 -3.41 -16.86
C ILE A 343 -17.01 -4.36 -16.06
N GLY A 344 -18.18 -3.88 -15.63
CA GLY A 344 -19.13 -4.64 -14.83
C GLY A 344 -19.77 -5.84 -15.53
N ARG A 345 -20.45 -6.69 -14.75
CA ARG A 345 -21.17 -7.90 -15.24
C ARG A 345 -22.17 -7.61 -16.36
N SER A 346 -22.85 -6.46 -16.30
CA SER A 346 -23.82 -6.05 -17.33
C SER A 346 -23.14 -5.75 -18.68
N ALA A 347 -21.95 -5.14 -18.67
CA ALA A 347 -21.14 -4.95 -19.87
C ALA A 347 -20.60 -6.28 -20.39
N HIS A 348 -20.12 -7.16 -19.52
CA HIS A 348 -19.68 -8.51 -19.91
C HIS A 348 -20.75 -9.27 -20.70
N GLY A 349 -22.00 -9.25 -20.22
CA GLY A 349 -23.14 -9.86 -20.92
C GLY A 349 -23.41 -9.26 -22.31
N ARG A 350 -23.32 -7.92 -22.43
CA ARG A 350 -23.45 -7.22 -23.73
C ARG A 350 -22.32 -7.59 -24.68
N TYR A 351 -21.07 -7.64 -24.20
CA TYR A 351 -19.92 -8.02 -25.02
C TYR A 351 -20.04 -9.46 -25.52
N LEU A 352 -20.48 -10.40 -24.67
CA LEU A 352 -20.77 -11.77 -25.11
C LEU A 352 -21.84 -11.81 -26.19
N ALA A 353 -22.96 -11.09 -26.00
CA ALA A 353 -24.04 -11.04 -26.98
C ALA A 353 -23.56 -10.47 -28.32
N TRP A 354 -22.76 -9.40 -28.32
CA TRP A 354 -22.18 -8.83 -29.53
C TRP A 354 -21.15 -9.74 -30.19
N ALA A 355 -20.31 -10.44 -29.41
CA ALA A 355 -19.37 -11.41 -29.94
C ALA A 355 -20.10 -12.56 -30.66
N TRP A 356 -21.16 -13.10 -30.05
CA TRP A 356 -21.97 -14.15 -30.67
C TRP A 356 -22.73 -13.67 -31.90
N ALA A 357 -23.41 -12.52 -31.82
CA ALA A 357 -24.17 -11.96 -32.93
C ALA A 357 -23.24 -11.61 -34.12
N GLY A 358 -22.12 -10.94 -33.85
CA GLY A 358 -21.12 -10.60 -34.86
C GLY A 358 -20.44 -11.84 -35.45
N GLY A 359 -20.12 -12.84 -34.63
CA GLY A 359 -19.53 -14.11 -35.06
C GLY A 359 -20.48 -14.91 -35.96
N LEU A 360 -21.76 -14.98 -35.60
CA LEU A 360 -22.78 -15.66 -36.40
C LEU A 360 -23.02 -14.93 -37.73
N ALA A 361 -23.09 -13.60 -37.71
CA ALA A 361 -23.16 -12.80 -38.93
C ALA A 361 -21.92 -13.02 -39.82
N ALA A 362 -20.72 -13.01 -39.25
CA ALA A 362 -19.49 -13.28 -39.98
C ALA A 362 -19.51 -14.68 -40.63
N LEU A 363 -19.98 -15.71 -39.94
CA LEU A 363 -20.13 -17.05 -40.52
C LEU A 363 -21.07 -17.08 -41.72
N VAL A 364 -22.21 -16.37 -41.64
CA VAL A 364 -23.15 -16.23 -42.77
C VAL A 364 -22.47 -15.56 -43.96
N PHE A 365 -21.75 -14.46 -43.76
CA PHE A 365 -21.06 -13.77 -44.86
C PHE A 365 -19.86 -14.55 -45.41
N ILE A 366 -19.17 -15.35 -44.60
CA ILE A 366 -18.17 -16.31 -45.07
C ILE A 366 -18.84 -17.31 -46.03
N ALA A 367 -19.99 -17.89 -45.65
CA ALA A 367 -20.71 -18.83 -46.50
C ALA A 367 -21.17 -18.17 -47.82
N VAL A 368 -21.72 -16.97 -47.76
CA VAL A 368 -22.11 -16.19 -48.95
C VAL A 368 -20.91 -15.94 -49.86
N LEU A 369 -19.76 -15.51 -49.31
CA LEU A 369 -18.54 -15.27 -50.09
C LEU A 369 -18.01 -16.55 -50.75
N VAL A 370 -18.05 -17.68 -50.07
CA VAL A 370 -17.62 -18.98 -50.62
C VAL A 370 -18.56 -19.44 -51.74
N LEU A 371 -19.87 -19.22 -51.60
CA LEU A 371 -20.87 -19.58 -52.61
C LEU A 371 -20.80 -18.69 -53.86
N VAL A 372 -20.59 -17.38 -53.68
CA VAL A 372 -20.52 -16.39 -54.78
C VAL A 372 -19.15 -16.43 -55.48
N THR A 373 -18.09 -16.81 -54.77
CA THR A 373 -16.74 -16.89 -55.37
C THR A 373 -16.58 -18.19 -56.17
N GLN A 374 -16.32 -18.06 -57.47
CA GLN A 374 -16.02 -19.20 -58.35
C GLN A 374 -14.51 -19.47 -58.45
N GLY A 375 -14.15 -20.72 -58.72
CA GLY A 375 -12.76 -21.18 -58.87
C GLY A 375 -12.26 -22.00 -57.67
N PRO A 376 -11.00 -22.44 -57.67
CA PRO A 376 -10.41 -23.28 -56.62
C PRO A 376 -9.90 -22.47 -55.40
N GLY A 377 -9.66 -21.16 -55.55
CA GLY A 377 -9.21 -20.28 -54.46
C GLY A 377 -10.33 -19.61 -53.65
N ARG A 378 -11.49 -20.27 -53.45
CA ARG A 378 -12.67 -19.63 -52.84
C ARG A 378 -12.45 -19.20 -51.38
N ALA A 379 -11.60 -19.94 -50.66
CA ALA A 379 -11.25 -19.65 -49.27
C ALA A 379 -10.39 -18.40 -49.10
N LEU A 380 -9.75 -17.91 -50.18
CA LEU A 380 -8.84 -16.77 -50.13
C LEU A 380 -9.55 -15.47 -49.73
N TRP A 381 -10.76 -15.24 -50.24
CA TRP A 381 -11.52 -14.01 -49.97
C TRP A 381 -11.97 -13.88 -48.51
N PRO A 382 -12.61 -14.91 -47.90
CA PRO A 382 -12.86 -14.93 -46.47
C PRO A 382 -11.59 -14.77 -45.63
N GLY A 383 -10.50 -15.43 -46.01
CA GLY A 383 -9.22 -15.35 -45.29
C GLY A 383 -8.63 -13.94 -45.25
N VAL A 384 -8.64 -13.23 -46.38
CA VAL A 384 -8.22 -11.82 -46.46
C VAL A 384 -9.12 -10.92 -45.62
N CYS A 385 -10.43 -11.15 -45.60
CA CYS A 385 -11.35 -10.35 -44.79
C CYS A 385 -11.09 -10.52 -43.29
N LEU A 386 -10.84 -11.74 -42.83
CA LEU A 386 -10.51 -12.00 -41.42
C LEU A 386 -9.16 -11.39 -41.03
N LEU A 387 -8.16 -11.44 -41.91
CA LEU A 387 -6.88 -10.76 -41.71
C LEU A 387 -7.03 -9.24 -41.67
N ALA A 388 -7.86 -8.66 -42.54
CA ALA A 388 -8.13 -7.21 -42.51
C ALA A 388 -8.87 -6.79 -41.23
N ALA A 389 -9.76 -7.64 -40.71
CA ALA A 389 -10.52 -7.38 -39.49
C ALA A 389 -9.67 -7.50 -38.21
N ALA A 390 -8.82 -8.53 -38.11
CA ALA A 390 -8.06 -8.83 -36.89
C ALA A 390 -6.59 -8.36 -36.94
N GLY A 391 -6.01 -8.17 -38.12
CA GLY A 391 -4.60 -7.82 -38.31
C GLY A 391 -4.19 -6.53 -37.60
N PRO A 392 -4.91 -5.39 -37.79
CA PRO A 392 -4.58 -4.15 -37.10
C PRO A 392 -4.63 -4.28 -35.57
N GLY A 393 -5.65 -4.97 -35.04
CA GLY A 393 -5.79 -5.20 -33.60
C GLY A 393 -4.74 -6.16 -33.04
N LEU A 394 -4.28 -7.15 -33.81
CA LEU A 394 -3.17 -8.03 -33.43
C LEU A 394 -1.86 -7.26 -33.29
N VAL A 395 -1.57 -6.35 -34.22
CA VAL A 395 -0.38 -5.49 -34.16
C VAL A 395 -0.45 -4.55 -32.95
N LEU A 396 -1.61 -3.93 -32.71
CA LEU A 396 -1.82 -3.09 -31.53
C LEU A 396 -1.66 -3.88 -30.23
N ALA A 397 -2.20 -5.10 -30.16
CA ALA A 397 -2.07 -5.97 -28.99
C ALA A 397 -0.61 -6.40 -28.74
N LEU A 398 0.17 -6.66 -29.81
CA LEU A 398 1.60 -6.96 -29.72
C LEU A 398 2.42 -5.76 -29.21
N VAL A 399 2.18 -4.58 -29.78
CA VAL A 399 2.83 -3.33 -29.34
C VAL A 399 2.49 -3.01 -27.89
N TRP A 400 1.24 -3.26 -27.48
CA TRP A 400 0.81 -3.08 -26.10
C TRP A 400 1.46 -4.09 -25.15
N ARG A 401 1.50 -5.38 -25.51
CA ARG A 401 2.12 -6.44 -24.71
C ARG A 401 3.63 -6.22 -24.50
N ASP A 402 4.33 -5.77 -25.55
CA ASP A 402 5.80 -5.74 -25.58
C ASP A 402 6.40 -4.34 -25.33
N GLY A 403 5.60 -3.26 -25.30
CA GLY A 403 6.11 -1.90 -25.53
C GLY A 403 5.71 -0.76 -24.57
N MET A 404 4.88 -0.98 -23.54
CA MET A 404 4.47 0.12 -22.64
C MET A 404 5.06 -0.04 -21.23
N GLY A 405 6.26 0.53 -21.02
CA GLY A 405 6.81 0.72 -19.68
C GLY A 405 5.97 1.70 -18.85
N GLY A 406 5.96 1.52 -17.52
CA GLY A 406 5.17 2.32 -16.58
C GLY A 406 5.41 3.82 -16.74
N GLY A 407 4.33 4.58 -16.93
CA GLY A 407 4.36 6.05 -16.98
C GLY A 407 4.23 6.66 -15.60
N ALA A 408 4.81 7.86 -15.40
CA ALA A 408 4.57 8.67 -14.22
C ALA A 408 3.12 9.20 -14.22
N TRP A 409 2.56 9.43 -13.03
CA TRP A 409 1.23 10.03 -12.88
C TRP A 409 1.18 11.40 -13.56
N PRO A 410 0.14 11.68 -14.38
CA PRO A 410 0.01 12.99 -15.02
C PRO A 410 -0.22 14.07 -13.96
N ALA A 411 0.42 15.24 -14.10
CA ALA A 411 0.33 16.35 -13.15
C ALA A 411 -1.05 17.07 -13.11
N GLY A 412 -2.07 16.49 -13.75
CA GLY A 412 -3.44 16.99 -13.81
C GLY A 412 -3.73 17.88 -15.03
N ASN A 413 -5.02 18.04 -15.34
CA ASN A 413 -5.52 18.79 -16.51
C ASN A 413 -5.07 20.27 -16.51
N VAL A 414 -4.75 20.82 -15.33
CA VAL A 414 -4.36 22.22 -15.14
C VAL A 414 -2.89 22.46 -15.51
N ALA A 415 -2.02 21.43 -15.42
CA ALA A 415 -0.59 21.54 -15.68
C ALA A 415 -0.19 21.10 -17.10
N GLU A 416 -0.83 20.06 -17.65
CA GLU A 416 -0.40 19.42 -18.91
C GLU A 416 -1.39 19.63 -20.08
N GLY A 417 -2.61 20.12 -19.79
CA GLY A 417 -3.71 20.20 -20.76
C GLY A 417 -4.43 18.87 -20.95
N ALA A 418 -5.74 18.93 -21.25
CA ALA A 418 -6.65 17.79 -21.21
C ALA A 418 -6.28 16.61 -22.12
N ILE A 419 -5.57 16.85 -23.23
CA ILE A 419 -5.15 15.80 -24.17
C ILE A 419 -3.88 15.09 -23.68
N ALA A 420 -2.93 15.83 -23.11
CA ALA A 420 -1.70 15.26 -22.58
C ALA A 420 -1.96 14.48 -21.29
N SER A 421 -2.87 14.95 -20.44
CA SER A 421 -3.34 14.21 -19.27
C SER A 421 -4.09 12.93 -19.68
N LEU A 422 -4.93 12.97 -20.72
CA LEU A 422 -5.56 11.78 -21.29
C LEU A 422 -4.52 10.79 -21.82
N TRP A 423 -3.50 11.27 -22.53
CA TRP A 423 -2.44 10.42 -23.07
C TRP A 423 -1.55 9.83 -21.97
N GLY A 424 -1.22 10.61 -20.94
CA GLY A 424 -0.51 10.16 -19.74
C GLY A 424 -1.32 9.12 -18.97
N THR A 425 -2.62 9.34 -18.81
CA THR A 425 -3.57 8.40 -18.18
C THR A 425 -3.69 7.10 -19.00
N LEU A 426 -3.79 7.19 -20.32
CA LEU A 426 -3.78 6.04 -21.23
C LEU A 426 -2.47 5.27 -21.16
N ARG A 427 -1.34 5.95 -21.02
CA ARG A 427 0.00 5.34 -20.89
C ARG A 427 0.16 4.62 -19.54
N LEU A 428 -0.35 5.24 -18.47
CA LEU A 428 -0.37 4.68 -17.12
C LEU A 428 -1.31 3.46 -17.02
N LEU A 429 -2.49 3.55 -17.64
CA LEU A 429 -3.40 2.42 -17.84
C LEU A 429 -2.71 1.31 -18.62
N SER A 430 -2.13 1.61 -19.77
CA SER A 430 -1.49 0.60 -20.62
C SER A 430 -0.29 -0.08 -19.97
N GLY A 431 0.45 0.61 -19.08
CA GLY A 431 1.61 0.06 -18.36
C GLY A 431 1.24 -0.72 -17.09
N SER A 432 0.06 -0.50 -16.51
CA SER A 432 -0.42 -1.21 -15.30
C SER A 432 -1.37 -2.38 -15.62
N LEU A 433 -2.06 -2.33 -16.76
CA LEU A 433 -2.90 -3.39 -17.33
C LEU A 433 -2.12 -4.58 -17.95
N ALA A 434 -0.78 -4.55 -17.86
CA ALA A 434 0.11 -4.89 -18.97
C ALA A 434 0.27 -6.37 -19.37
N PRO A 435 0.26 -7.40 -18.50
CA PRO A 435 0.45 -8.78 -19.00
C PRO A 435 -0.86 -9.51 -19.26
N VAL A 436 -1.76 -9.59 -18.27
CA VAL A 436 -2.88 -10.54 -18.31
C VAL A 436 -3.99 -10.11 -19.27
N ALA A 437 -4.32 -8.81 -19.34
CA ALA A 437 -5.33 -8.32 -20.27
C ALA A 437 -4.82 -8.29 -21.72
N ALA A 438 -3.58 -7.84 -21.92
CA ALA A 438 -2.93 -7.81 -23.22
C ALA A 438 -2.74 -9.21 -23.80
N GLU A 439 -2.32 -10.19 -22.99
CA GLU A 439 -2.18 -11.59 -23.40
C GLU A 439 -3.54 -12.18 -23.81
N ARG A 440 -4.60 -11.94 -23.04
CA ARG A 440 -5.94 -12.45 -23.37
C ARG A 440 -6.50 -11.84 -24.65
N ILE A 441 -6.34 -10.53 -24.84
CA ILE A 441 -6.75 -9.85 -26.08
C ILE A 441 -5.91 -10.39 -27.26
N TYR A 442 -4.60 -10.50 -27.07
CA TYR A 442 -3.68 -11.04 -28.08
C TYR A 442 -4.13 -12.42 -28.58
N TRP A 443 -4.49 -13.34 -27.68
CA TRP A 443 -4.97 -14.67 -28.08
C TRP A 443 -6.26 -14.64 -28.92
N VAL A 444 -7.19 -13.73 -28.63
CA VAL A 444 -8.42 -13.58 -29.44
C VAL A 444 -8.08 -13.11 -30.85
N TYR A 445 -7.25 -12.07 -30.97
CA TYR A 445 -6.83 -11.53 -32.27
C TYR A 445 -5.96 -12.52 -33.04
N LEU A 446 -5.08 -13.26 -32.35
CA LEU A 446 -4.23 -14.29 -32.94
C LEU A 446 -5.07 -15.45 -33.51
N LEU A 447 -6.12 -15.88 -32.81
CA LEU A 447 -7.00 -16.94 -33.29
C LEU A 447 -7.73 -16.52 -34.57
N VAL A 448 -8.30 -15.32 -34.60
CA VAL A 448 -9.05 -14.83 -35.78
C VAL A 448 -8.10 -14.57 -36.96
N ALA A 449 -6.97 -13.89 -36.73
CA ALA A 449 -5.97 -13.64 -37.76
C ALA A 449 -5.32 -14.94 -38.25
N GLY A 450 -5.03 -15.88 -37.35
CA GLY A 450 -4.48 -17.20 -37.66
C GLY A 450 -5.46 -18.05 -38.49
N THR A 451 -6.76 -17.98 -38.17
CA THR A 451 -7.82 -18.59 -38.98
C THR A 451 -7.87 -17.97 -40.38
N GLY A 452 -7.76 -16.63 -40.48
CA GLY A 452 -7.66 -15.93 -41.75
C GLY A 452 -6.46 -16.36 -42.58
N ALA A 453 -5.27 -16.42 -41.97
CA ALA A 453 -4.03 -16.88 -42.60
C ALA A 453 -4.13 -18.33 -43.09
N ALA A 454 -4.70 -19.24 -42.28
CA ALA A 454 -4.92 -20.63 -42.68
C ALA A 454 -5.84 -20.74 -43.91
N LEU A 455 -6.92 -19.95 -43.96
CA LEU A 455 -7.82 -19.92 -45.11
C LEU A 455 -7.15 -19.35 -46.37
N VAL A 456 -6.29 -18.33 -46.23
CA VAL A 456 -5.48 -17.83 -47.35
C VAL A 456 -4.54 -18.92 -47.86
N LEU A 457 -3.82 -19.62 -46.98
CA LEU A 457 -2.92 -20.71 -47.36
C LEU A 457 -3.64 -21.84 -48.10
N VAL A 458 -4.80 -22.27 -47.58
CA VAL A 458 -5.65 -23.28 -48.24
C VAL A 458 -6.12 -22.77 -49.61
N GLY A 459 -6.54 -21.51 -49.71
CA GLY A 459 -6.95 -20.89 -50.96
C GLY A 459 -5.83 -20.84 -52.00
N VAL A 460 -4.62 -20.48 -51.59
CA VAL A 460 -3.42 -20.46 -52.45
C VAL A 460 -3.03 -21.87 -52.87
N ALA A 461 -3.00 -22.84 -51.96
CA ALA A 461 -2.67 -24.23 -52.26
C ALA A 461 -3.68 -24.84 -53.25
N ALA A 462 -4.98 -24.61 -53.06
CA ALA A 462 -6.00 -25.06 -53.99
C ALA A 462 -5.89 -24.37 -55.36
N TRP A 463 -5.52 -23.08 -55.37
CA TRP A 463 -5.24 -22.34 -56.60
C TRP A 463 -4.05 -22.95 -57.36
N ILE A 464 -2.90 -23.14 -56.71
CA ILE A 464 -1.71 -23.79 -57.31
C ILE A 464 -2.04 -25.21 -57.78
N GLY A 465 -2.70 -26.02 -56.96
CA GLY A 465 -3.09 -27.39 -57.29
C GLY A 465 -4.02 -27.48 -58.51
N SER A 466 -4.82 -26.45 -58.76
CA SER A 466 -5.65 -26.38 -59.97
C SER A 466 -4.86 -26.11 -61.25
N TYR A 467 -3.72 -25.40 -61.15
CA TYR A 467 -2.81 -25.19 -62.27
C TYR A 467 -1.96 -26.43 -62.56
N LEU A 468 -1.63 -27.21 -61.52
CA LEU A 468 -0.87 -28.46 -61.64
C LEU A 468 -1.72 -29.65 -62.07
N ARG A 469 -3.06 -29.55 -62.02
CA ARG A 469 -3.96 -30.61 -62.48
C ARG A 469 -3.89 -30.71 -64.02
N PRO A 470 -3.40 -31.83 -64.60
CA PRO A 470 -3.38 -31.97 -66.05
C PRO A 470 -4.82 -31.91 -66.57
N ARG A 471 -5.08 -30.99 -67.49
CA ARG A 471 -6.35 -30.94 -68.22
C ARG A 471 -6.50 -32.29 -68.92
N ARG A 472 -7.37 -33.17 -68.40
CA ARG A 472 -7.85 -34.33 -69.17
C ARG A 472 -8.54 -33.76 -70.40
N ARG A 473 -7.82 -33.75 -71.53
CA ARG A 473 -8.41 -33.52 -72.84
C ARG A 473 -9.37 -34.68 -73.08
N THR A 474 -10.66 -34.44 -72.89
CA THR A 474 -11.69 -35.28 -73.52
C THR A 474 -11.54 -35.07 -75.02
N LEU A 475 -10.87 -36.00 -75.68
CA LEU A 475 -10.96 -36.18 -77.13
C LEU A 475 -12.40 -36.57 -77.44
N ILE A 476 -13.12 -35.67 -78.10
CA ILE A 476 -14.20 -36.03 -79.02
C ILE A 476 -13.73 -35.56 -80.38
#